data_AF-A0A973MX32-F1
#
_entry.id   AF-A0A973MX32-F1
#
_cell.length_a   1.000
_cell.length_b   1.000
_cell.length_c   1.000
_cell.angle_alpha   90.00
_cell.angle_beta   90.00
_cell.angle_gamma   90.00
#
_symmetry.space_group_name_H-M   'P 1'
#
loop_
_entity.id
_entity.type
_entity.pdbx_description
1 polymer ?
#
loop_
_entity_poly.entity_id
_entity_poly.type
_entity_poly.pdbx_seq_one_letter_code
_entity_poly.pdbx_strand_id
1 'polypeptide(L)'
;RPMELPDGSMRRLLPQALVVAFLAGGTTAFVAKDKAIELNVDGKPRTLHTFADDVSELLAQESVDVGAHDVVAPAPGTAIRSGDEIVVQYGRPVRLTIDGHRREVWTTADTVQEALEEMGVRAQGAYLSAARSRHIGRAGLALDVRTERSVTVMADGHARTVRTNAATVQEVVEEAGVLLHGEDTTSVPADSFPRDGQTVTVLRVTGSKEVREEEIPFKVQREDDPGLFKGTEVVDRVGQPGVRRITYSLRIVNGVRQKPRLAGTEVVREPQPQVVKVGTKPLPTSVRGADDLNWKGLAACESGGRPHAVDPSGTYGGLYQLESRTWQSLGGSGRPEDASAEEQTLRAKKLYVRRGASPWPHCGARLHG
;
A
#
# COMPACT_ATOMS: atom_id res chain seq x y z
N ARG A 1 -54.39 -74.20 111.75
CA ARG A 1 -53.62 -75.42 111.40
C ARG A 1 -52.36 -74.99 110.64
N PRO A 2 -51.26 -75.76 110.66
CA PRO A 2 -49.93 -75.16 110.83
C PRO A 2 -49.00 -75.24 109.60
N MET A 3 -47.80 -74.63 109.75
CA MET A 3 -46.56 -74.86 108.98
C MET A 3 -46.55 -74.41 107.49
N GLU A 4 -45.44 -73.98 106.86
CA GLU A 4 -44.04 -73.80 107.34
C GLU A 4 -43.29 -72.68 106.55
N LEU A 5 -42.03 -72.42 106.89
CA LEU A 5 -41.04 -71.51 106.26
C LEU A 5 -39.72 -72.29 106.00
N PRO A 6 -38.68 -71.78 105.30
CA PRO A 6 -38.56 -70.64 104.37
C PRO A 6 -38.30 -71.18 102.93
N ASP A 7 -37.59 -70.60 101.94
CA ASP A 7 -36.86 -69.33 101.68
C ASP A 7 -36.91 -69.04 100.15
N GLY A 8 -36.10 -68.11 99.62
CA GLY A 8 -35.85 -67.97 98.17
C GLY A 8 -35.35 -66.59 97.74
N SER A 9 -34.09 -66.25 98.04
CA SER A 9 -33.54 -64.92 97.71
C SER A 9 -33.23 -64.66 96.21
N MET A 10 -33.12 -63.36 95.88
CA MET A 10 -32.21 -62.75 94.88
C MET A 10 -32.73 -62.32 93.47
N ARG A 11 -32.39 -61.06 93.12
CA ARG A 11 -32.34 -60.41 91.78
C ARG A 11 -33.64 -60.15 90.99
N ARG A 12 -34.30 -59.02 91.31
CA ARG A 12 -35.09 -58.20 90.35
C ARG A 12 -34.35 -56.92 89.95
N LEU A 13 -33.27 -57.00 89.16
CA LEU A 13 -32.63 -55.82 88.53
C LEU A 13 -31.92 -56.25 87.22
N LEU A 14 -32.59 -56.11 86.07
CA LEU A 14 -31.99 -56.39 84.75
C LEU A 14 -32.55 -55.65 83.50
N PRO A 15 -33.51 -54.69 83.54
CA PRO A 15 -33.79 -53.83 82.37
C PRO A 15 -32.97 -52.52 82.34
N GLN A 16 -32.70 -51.91 83.50
CA GLN A 16 -32.20 -50.53 83.55
C GLN A 16 -30.72 -50.37 83.16
N ALA A 17 -29.88 -51.38 83.41
CA ALA A 17 -28.45 -51.31 83.10
C ALA A 17 -28.17 -51.18 81.59
N LEU A 18 -29.03 -51.76 80.74
CA LEU A 18 -28.82 -51.83 79.29
C LEU A 18 -29.07 -50.47 78.61
N VAL A 19 -30.01 -49.66 79.14
CA VAL A 19 -30.28 -48.29 78.66
C VAL A 19 -29.14 -47.34 79.04
N VAL A 20 -28.62 -47.46 80.28
CA VAL A 20 -27.48 -46.62 80.73
C VAL A 20 -26.19 -47.00 80.00
N ALA A 21 -25.97 -48.29 79.70
CA ALA A 21 -24.85 -48.72 78.86
C ALA A 21 -24.93 -48.13 77.43
N PHE A 22 -26.12 -48.02 76.84
CA PHE A 22 -26.30 -47.38 75.54
C PHE A 22 -26.05 -45.86 75.59
N LEU A 23 -26.49 -45.18 76.65
CA LEU A 23 -26.26 -43.73 76.82
C LEU A 23 -24.77 -43.41 77.06
N ALA A 24 -24.07 -44.19 77.89
CA ALA A 24 -22.64 -44.00 78.16
C ALA A 24 -21.73 -44.47 77.01
N GLY A 25 -22.12 -45.54 76.31
CA GLY A 25 -21.39 -46.02 75.11
C GLY A 25 -21.60 -45.12 73.89
N GLY A 26 -22.79 -44.51 73.76
CA GLY A 26 -23.08 -43.54 72.72
C GLY A 26 -22.21 -42.28 72.82
N THR A 27 -22.03 -41.74 74.03
CA THR A 27 -21.21 -40.53 74.22
C THR A 27 -19.72 -40.75 73.98
N THR A 28 -19.16 -41.92 74.33
CA THR A 28 -17.75 -42.22 74.04
C THR A 28 -17.49 -42.52 72.57
N ALA A 29 -18.43 -43.15 71.87
CA ALA A 29 -18.34 -43.36 70.42
C ALA A 29 -18.35 -42.05 69.61
N PHE A 30 -19.09 -41.02 70.08
CA PHE A 30 -19.09 -39.69 69.46
C PHE A 30 -17.71 -39.02 69.53
N VAL A 31 -17.07 -39.01 70.70
CA VAL A 31 -15.73 -38.41 70.87
C VAL A 31 -14.67 -39.14 70.03
N ALA A 32 -14.81 -40.46 69.85
CA ALA A 32 -13.88 -41.26 69.04
C ALA A 32 -13.96 -41.02 67.51
N LYS A 33 -14.94 -40.24 67.02
CA LYS A 33 -15.08 -39.85 65.60
C LYS A 33 -14.77 -38.38 65.31
N ASP A 34 -14.55 -37.57 66.34
CA ASP A 34 -14.15 -36.16 66.19
C ASP A 34 -12.70 -36.06 65.70
N LYS A 35 -12.46 -35.22 64.67
CA LYS A 35 -11.16 -35.03 64.04
C LYS A 35 -10.80 -33.55 64.09
N ALA A 36 -9.81 -33.17 64.89
CA ALA A 36 -9.20 -31.85 64.83
C ALA A 36 -8.22 -31.79 63.64
N ILE A 37 -8.45 -30.89 62.69
CA ILE A 37 -7.65 -30.72 61.46
C ILE A 37 -7.33 -29.24 61.19
N GLU A 38 -6.40 -28.98 60.28
CA GLU A 38 -6.11 -27.64 59.76
C GLU A 38 -6.55 -27.52 58.29
N LEU A 39 -7.48 -26.61 58.01
CA LEU A 39 -7.96 -26.34 56.65
C LEU A 39 -7.41 -24.99 56.17
N ASN A 40 -6.50 -25.05 55.21
CA ASN A 40 -5.75 -23.93 54.66
C ASN A 40 -6.27 -23.59 53.25
N VAL A 41 -7.07 -22.52 53.13
CA VAL A 41 -7.67 -22.09 51.85
C VAL A 41 -7.00 -20.79 51.40
N ASP A 42 -6.31 -20.80 50.25
CA ASP A 42 -5.56 -19.64 49.73
C ASP A 42 -4.60 -19.02 50.79
N GLY A 43 -3.83 -19.85 51.48
CA GLY A 43 -2.87 -19.39 52.50
C GLY A 43 -3.50 -18.86 53.79
N LYS A 44 -4.78 -19.17 54.03
CA LYS A 44 -5.53 -18.77 55.24
C LYS A 44 -5.85 -20.03 56.06
N PRO A 45 -4.96 -20.43 56.99
CA PRO A 45 -5.18 -21.59 57.84
C PRO A 45 -6.34 -21.38 58.81
N ARG A 46 -7.13 -22.44 59.02
CA ARG A 46 -8.21 -22.51 60.01
C ARG A 46 -8.18 -23.88 60.69
N THR A 47 -7.84 -23.91 61.97
CA THR A 47 -8.02 -25.13 62.79
C THR A 47 -9.52 -25.34 63.07
N LEU A 48 -10.03 -26.53 62.80
CA LEU A 48 -11.45 -26.87 63.02
C LEU A 48 -11.62 -28.33 63.44
N HIS A 49 -12.79 -28.64 64.00
CA HIS A 49 -13.21 -29.98 64.35
C HIS A 49 -14.23 -30.48 63.31
N THR A 50 -14.04 -31.69 62.79
CA THR A 50 -14.93 -32.30 61.79
C THR A 50 -15.20 -33.77 62.09
N PHE A 51 -16.37 -34.24 61.66
CA PHE A 51 -16.72 -35.65 61.65
C PHE A 51 -16.53 -36.30 60.26
N ALA A 52 -16.31 -35.49 59.21
CA ALA A 52 -16.21 -35.93 57.82
C ALA A 52 -15.23 -37.09 57.65
N ASP A 53 -15.65 -38.15 56.97
CA ASP A 53 -14.83 -39.35 56.78
C ASP A 53 -13.81 -39.18 55.63
N ASP A 54 -14.06 -38.30 54.65
CA ASP A 54 -13.10 -37.95 53.57
C ASP A 54 -13.05 -36.45 53.19
N VAL A 55 -11.99 -36.04 52.47
CA VAL A 55 -11.72 -34.65 52.03
C VAL A 55 -12.91 -34.00 51.31
N SER A 56 -13.64 -34.74 50.48
CA SER A 56 -14.78 -34.21 49.71
C SER A 56 -15.94 -33.82 50.63
N GLU A 57 -16.20 -34.62 51.66
CA GLU A 57 -17.22 -34.34 52.67
C GLU A 57 -16.83 -33.12 53.53
N LEU A 58 -15.55 -33.00 53.91
CA LEU A 58 -15.04 -31.81 54.63
C LEU A 58 -15.22 -30.53 53.81
N LEU A 59 -14.83 -30.53 52.53
CA LEU A 59 -14.97 -29.34 51.68
C LEU A 59 -16.44 -28.97 51.45
N ALA A 60 -17.33 -29.95 51.29
CA ALA A 60 -18.76 -29.71 51.22
C ALA A 60 -19.34 -29.15 52.54
N GLN A 61 -18.93 -29.67 53.69
CA GLN A 61 -19.33 -29.17 55.02
C GLN A 61 -18.92 -27.71 55.20
N GLU A 62 -17.70 -27.36 54.80
CA GLU A 62 -17.13 -26.02 54.93
C GLU A 62 -17.55 -25.04 53.81
N SER A 63 -18.43 -25.46 52.89
CA SER A 63 -18.86 -24.68 51.72
C SER A 63 -17.69 -24.19 50.84
N VAL A 64 -16.65 -25.04 50.72
CA VAL A 64 -15.46 -24.79 49.89
C VAL A 64 -15.67 -25.46 48.54
N ASP A 65 -16.42 -24.78 47.66
CA ASP A 65 -16.56 -25.17 46.25
C ASP A 65 -15.17 -25.23 45.59
N VAL A 66 -14.87 -26.30 44.85
CA VAL A 66 -13.61 -26.48 44.09
C VAL A 66 -13.88 -26.89 42.64
N GLY A 67 -13.08 -26.35 41.71
CA GLY A 67 -13.17 -26.55 40.27
C GLY A 67 -11.98 -27.30 39.66
N ALA A 68 -12.05 -27.54 38.34
CA ALA A 68 -11.09 -28.37 37.59
C ALA A 68 -9.66 -27.80 37.43
N HIS A 69 -9.39 -26.62 38.01
CA HIS A 69 -8.08 -25.95 37.98
C HIS A 69 -7.56 -25.63 39.40
N ASP A 70 -8.27 -26.10 40.44
CA ASP A 70 -7.88 -25.92 41.83
C ASP A 70 -7.00 -27.10 42.28
N VAL A 71 -6.09 -26.84 43.22
CA VAL A 71 -5.27 -27.87 43.85
C VAL A 71 -5.81 -28.16 45.24
N VAL A 72 -6.16 -29.43 45.48
CA VAL A 72 -6.61 -29.93 46.78
C VAL A 72 -5.66 -31.05 47.22
N ALA A 73 -5.08 -30.90 48.41
CA ALA A 73 -4.14 -31.86 49.00
C ALA A 73 -4.49 -32.11 50.48
N PRO A 74 -4.71 -33.35 50.94
CA PRO A 74 -4.79 -34.59 50.16
C PRO A 74 -5.92 -34.57 49.11
N ALA A 75 -5.87 -35.47 48.14
CA ALA A 75 -6.83 -35.48 47.02
C ALA A 75 -8.27 -35.74 47.50
N PRO A 76 -9.31 -35.22 46.81
CA PRO A 76 -10.71 -35.52 47.10
C PRO A 76 -10.96 -37.03 47.18
N GLY A 77 -11.74 -37.48 48.16
CA GLY A 77 -11.95 -38.89 48.48
C GLY A 77 -10.88 -39.54 49.37
N THR A 78 -9.82 -38.82 49.75
CA THR A 78 -8.85 -39.31 50.74
C THR A 78 -9.45 -39.26 52.14
N ALA A 79 -9.38 -40.36 52.89
CA ALA A 79 -9.92 -40.46 54.25
C ALA A 79 -9.14 -39.59 55.26
N ILE A 80 -9.87 -38.80 56.06
CA ILE A 80 -9.30 -37.82 57.01
C ILE A 80 -8.98 -38.46 58.37
N ARG A 81 -7.92 -37.98 59.01
CA ARG A 81 -7.51 -38.27 60.40
C ARG A 81 -7.33 -36.98 61.21
N SER A 82 -7.36 -37.08 62.53
CA SER A 82 -7.02 -35.93 63.38
C SER A 82 -5.52 -35.63 63.26
N GLY A 83 -5.18 -34.36 63.06
CA GLY A 83 -3.81 -33.89 62.81
C GLY A 83 -3.46 -33.74 61.33
N ASP A 84 -4.37 -34.04 60.40
CA ASP A 84 -4.16 -33.79 58.97
C ASP A 84 -4.26 -32.29 58.64
N GLU A 85 -3.38 -31.81 57.75
CA GLU A 85 -3.54 -30.53 57.05
C GLU A 85 -4.24 -30.78 55.70
N ILE A 86 -5.29 -30.01 55.40
CA ILE A 86 -5.99 -30.01 54.13
C ILE A 86 -5.78 -28.64 53.48
N VAL A 87 -5.05 -28.62 52.37
CA VAL A 87 -4.72 -27.42 51.60
C VAL A 87 -5.61 -27.33 50.37
N VAL A 88 -6.22 -26.15 50.16
CA VAL A 88 -6.96 -25.78 48.95
C VAL A 88 -6.35 -24.51 48.36
N GLN A 89 -5.89 -24.58 47.12
CA GLN A 89 -5.42 -23.42 46.36
C GLN A 89 -6.34 -23.21 45.15
N TYR A 90 -6.95 -22.03 45.05
CA TYR A 90 -7.83 -21.73 43.91
C TYR A 90 -7.04 -21.42 42.65
N GLY A 91 -7.43 -22.06 41.54
CA GLY A 91 -6.95 -21.77 40.20
C GLY A 91 -7.44 -20.41 39.73
N ARG A 92 -6.54 -19.62 39.15
CA ARG A 92 -6.79 -18.25 38.70
C ARG A 92 -6.45 -18.14 37.21
N PRO A 93 -7.38 -17.67 36.34
CA PRO A 93 -7.11 -17.53 34.92
C PRO A 93 -6.30 -16.25 34.65
N VAL A 94 -5.12 -16.40 34.03
CA VAL A 94 -4.28 -15.29 33.59
C VAL A 94 -4.29 -15.20 32.07
N ARG A 95 -4.83 -14.10 31.56
CA ARG A 95 -4.78 -13.74 30.14
C ARG A 95 -3.50 -12.95 29.89
N LEU A 96 -2.45 -13.69 29.50
CA LEU A 96 -1.10 -13.17 29.37
C LEU A 96 -0.81 -12.78 27.92
N THR A 97 -0.40 -11.54 27.68
CA THR A 97 0.17 -11.10 26.40
C THR A 97 1.69 -10.99 26.56
N ILE A 98 2.49 -11.87 25.98
CA ILE A 98 3.95 -11.71 25.92
C ILE A 98 4.31 -11.18 24.54
N ASP A 99 4.88 -9.97 24.46
CA ASP A 99 5.41 -9.40 23.22
C ASP A 99 4.41 -9.44 22.04
N GLY A 100 3.15 -9.12 22.34
CA GLY A 100 2.00 -9.16 21.41
C GLY A 100 1.32 -10.53 21.27
N HIS A 101 1.96 -11.62 21.69
CA HIS A 101 1.39 -12.97 21.65
C HIS A 101 0.53 -13.26 22.88
N ARG A 102 -0.79 -13.36 22.68
CA ARG A 102 -1.76 -13.68 23.73
C ARG A 102 -1.87 -15.19 23.98
N ARG A 103 -1.86 -15.60 25.26
CA ARG A 103 -2.26 -16.92 25.74
C ARG A 103 -3.16 -16.79 26.97
N GLU A 104 -3.96 -17.80 27.25
CA GLU A 104 -4.72 -17.93 28.50
C GLU A 104 -4.23 -19.19 29.22
N VAL A 105 -3.96 -19.05 30.51
CA VAL A 105 -3.31 -20.07 31.35
C VAL A 105 -3.89 -20.00 32.76
N TRP A 106 -3.79 -21.09 33.51
CA TRP A 106 -4.19 -21.15 34.91
C TRP A 106 -2.95 -21.28 35.80
N THR A 107 -3.05 -20.75 37.02
CA THR A 107 -2.01 -20.72 38.05
C THR A 107 -2.71 -20.73 39.41
N THR A 108 -2.12 -21.35 40.44
CA THR A 108 -2.62 -21.22 41.82
C THR A 108 -1.98 -20.06 42.58
N ALA A 109 -0.98 -19.40 41.99
CA ALA A 109 -0.20 -18.35 42.63
C ALA A 109 -1.04 -17.11 42.95
N ASP A 110 -0.86 -16.54 44.14
CA ASP A 110 -1.67 -15.40 44.57
C ASP A 110 -1.18 -14.08 43.96
N THR A 111 0.09 -13.93 43.61
CA THR A 111 0.66 -12.70 43.02
C THR A 111 1.14 -12.82 41.57
N VAL A 112 1.19 -11.69 40.87
CA VAL A 112 1.79 -11.56 39.53
C VAL A 112 3.23 -12.09 39.46
N GLN A 113 4.04 -11.91 40.51
CA GLN A 113 5.41 -12.39 40.51
C GLN A 113 5.47 -13.92 40.50
N GLU A 114 4.82 -14.56 41.46
CA GLU A 114 4.82 -16.02 41.60
C GLU A 114 4.23 -16.69 40.35
N ALA A 115 3.15 -16.13 39.78
CA ALA A 115 2.56 -16.61 38.54
C ALA A 115 3.53 -16.53 37.34
N LEU A 116 4.30 -15.44 37.21
CA LEU A 116 5.31 -15.30 36.16
C LEU A 116 6.48 -16.26 36.37
N GLU A 117 6.86 -16.55 37.63
CA GLU A 117 7.91 -17.52 37.98
C GLU A 117 7.46 -18.96 37.68
N GLU A 118 6.25 -19.36 38.07
CA GLU A 118 5.62 -20.65 37.71
C GLU A 118 5.57 -20.85 36.19
N MET A 119 5.16 -19.81 35.45
CA MET A 119 5.10 -19.81 33.99
C MET A 119 6.46 -19.75 33.28
N GLY A 120 7.58 -19.68 34.01
CA GLY A 120 8.93 -19.53 33.46
C GLY A 120 9.18 -18.23 32.68
N VAL A 121 8.37 -17.19 32.92
CA VAL A 121 8.44 -15.92 32.18
C VAL A 121 9.53 -15.03 32.78
N ARG A 122 10.59 -14.79 32.00
CA ARG A 122 11.75 -13.98 32.43
C ARG A 122 11.39 -12.49 32.54
N ALA A 123 10.75 -12.12 33.65
CA ALA A 123 10.24 -10.76 33.89
C ALA A 123 11.32 -9.73 34.28
N GLN A 124 12.58 -10.12 34.48
CA GLN A 124 13.63 -9.16 34.88
C GLN A 124 13.94 -8.21 33.72
N GLY A 125 13.87 -6.90 33.97
CA GLY A 125 14.00 -5.86 32.93
C GLY A 125 12.77 -5.68 32.02
N ALA A 126 11.75 -6.55 32.15
CA ALA A 126 10.52 -6.46 31.36
C ALA A 126 9.55 -5.39 31.91
N TYR A 127 8.86 -4.70 31.00
CA TYR A 127 7.66 -3.94 31.33
C TYR A 127 6.50 -4.90 31.64
N LEU A 128 5.70 -4.56 32.66
CA LEU A 128 4.50 -5.28 33.08
C LEU A 128 3.33 -4.29 33.16
N SER A 129 2.15 -4.64 32.65
CA SER A 129 0.95 -3.79 32.80
C SER A 129 0.33 -3.80 34.22
N ALA A 130 0.83 -4.65 35.11
CA ALA A 130 0.50 -4.66 36.54
C ALA A 130 1.75 -4.84 37.42
N ALA A 131 1.68 -4.39 38.68
CA ALA A 131 2.78 -4.53 39.64
C ALA A 131 3.05 -6.00 40.00
N ARG A 132 4.30 -6.35 40.29
CA ARG A 132 4.73 -7.72 40.67
C ARG A 132 4.00 -8.25 41.91
N SER A 133 3.79 -7.39 42.90
CA SER A 133 3.05 -7.70 44.14
C SER A 133 1.53 -7.57 43.99
N ARG A 134 0.99 -7.47 42.77
CA ARG A 134 -0.46 -7.40 42.56
C ARG A 134 -1.07 -8.79 42.77
N HIS A 135 -1.97 -8.90 43.74
CA HIS A 135 -2.80 -10.08 43.92
C HIS A 135 -3.69 -10.35 42.68
N ILE A 136 -3.75 -11.61 42.28
CA ILE A 136 -4.58 -12.16 41.21
C ILE A 136 -5.88 -12.66 41.85
N GLY A 137 -7.03 -12.11 41.49
CA GLY A 137 -8.31 -12.58 42.05
C GLY A 137 -8.80 -13.88 41.38
N ARG A 138 -9.80 -14.55 41.97
CA ARG A 138 -10.48 -15.70 41.32
C ARG A 138 -11.17 -15.36 39.99
N ALA A 139 -11.46 -14.08 39.75
CA ALA A 139 -11.91 -13.55 38.44
C ALA A 139 -10.78 -13.43 37.39
N GLY A 140 -9.55 -13.78 37.77
CA GLY A 140 -8.36 -13.73 36.92
C GLY A 140 -7.69 -12.37 36.84
N LEU A 141 -6.70 -12.28 35.94
CA LEU A 141 -5.99 -11.06 35.60
C LEU A 141 -5.67 -11.03 34.10
N ALA A 142 -5.74 -9.84 33.49
CA ALA A 142 -5.11 -9.59 32.19
C ALA A 142 -3.74 -8.93 32.44
N LEU A 143 -2.69 -9.47 31.85
CA LEU A 143 -1.31 -9.05 32.10
C LEU A 143 -0.52 -9.01 30.79
N ASP A 144 0.03 -7.84 30.47
CA ASP A 144 0.85 -7.63 29.29
C ASP A 144 2.30 -7.50 29.74
N VAL A 145 3.15 -8.36 29.18
CA VAL A 145 4.59 -8.43 29.43
C VAL A 145 5.28 -8.03 28.13
N ARG A 146 6.10 -6.97 28.19
CA ARG A 146 7.01 -6.63 27.10
C ARG A 146 8.43 -6.89 27.58
N THR A 147 9.06 -7.91 27.01
CA THR A 147 10.43 -8.31 27.39
C THR A 147 11.43 -7.17 27.17
N GLU A 148 12.58 -7.25 27.82
CA GLU A 148 13.68 -6.34 27.52
C GLU A 148 14.41 -6.80 26.26
N ARG A 149 14.76 -5.86 25.39
CA ARG A 149 15.48 -6.10 24.13
C ARG A 149 16.50 -5.01 23.86
N SER A 150 17.58 -5.38 23.17
CA SER A 150 18.61 -4.47 22.68
C SER A 150 18.40 -4.23 21.18
N VAL A 151 18.20 -2.98 20.77
CA VAL A 151 17.98 -2.61 19.37
C VAL A 151 18.96 -1.51 18.97
N THR A 152 19.58 -1.65 17.80
CA THR A 152 20.52 -0.66 17.26
C THR A 152 19.84 0.21 16.22
N VAL A 153 19.71 1.50 16.51
CA VAL A 153 19.22 2.51 15.58
C VAL A 153 20.40 3.11 14.82
N MET A 154 20.35 3.03 13.50
CA MET A 154 21.31 3.62 12.56
C MET A 154 20.68 4.86 11.93
N ALA A 155 21.13 6.05 12.30
CA ALA A 155 20.58 7.31 11.79
C ALA A 155 21.71 8.31 11.50
N ASP A 156 21.61 9.02 10.37
CA ASP A 156 22.51 10.15 10.03
C ASP A 156 24.01 9.79 10.14
N GLY A 157 24.38 8.57 9.74
CA GLY A 157 25.74 8.01 9.79
C GLY A 157 26.17 7.44 11.15
N HIS A 158 25.36 7.60 12.19
CA HIS A 158 25.68 7.22 13.57
C HIS A 158 24.89 5.96 14.01
N ALA A 159 25.49 5.18 14.90
CA ALA A 159 24.87 4.03 15.55
C ALA A 159 24.55 4.34 17.02
N ARG A 160 23.34 4.01 17.48
CA ARG A 160 22.99 4.00 18.90
C ARG A 160 22.21 2.74 19.25
N THR A 161 22.76 1.92 20.13
CA THR A 161 22.04 0.78 20.72
C THR A 161 21.28 1.23 21.96
N VAL A 162 19.99 0.90 22.04
CA VAL A 162 19.13 1.14 23.22
C VAL A 162 18.64 -0.19 23.80
N ARG A 163 18.49 -0.23 25.12
CA ARG A 163 17.78 -1.30 25.84
C ARG A 163 16.38 -0.79 26.18
N THR A 164 15.35 -1.55 25.82
CA THR A 164 13.99 -1.05 25.71
C THR A 164 12.94 -2.12 25.96
N ASN A 165 11.71 -1.68 26.27
CA ASN A 165 10.49 -2.50 26.27
C ASN A 165 9.45 -1.99 25.25
N ALA A 166 9.86 -1.12 24.32
CA ALA A 166 9.03 -0.52 23.27
C ALA A 166 8.15 -1.55 22.54
N ALA A 167 6.89 -1.17 22.27
CA ALA A 167 5.96 -1.99 21.51
C ALA A 167 6.14 -1.83 19.98
N THR A 168 6.64 -0.68 19.55
CA THR A 168 6.83 -0.34 18.13
C THR A 168 8.27 0.06 17.82
N VAL A 169 8.69 -0.06 16.56
CA VAL A 169 9.99 0.44 16.08
C VAL A 169 10.07 1.98 16.18
N GLN A 170 8.95 2.69 16.08
CA GLN A 170 8.90 4.14 16.27
C GLN A 170 9.34 4.54 17.68
N GLU A 171 8.77 3.92 18.72
CA GLU A 171 9.17 4.13 20.13
C GLU A 171 10.69 3.94 20.31
N VAL A 172 11.27 2.89 19.72
CA VAL A 172 12.73 2.62 19.79
C VAL A 172 13.56 3.73 19.14
N VAL A 173 13.10 4.28 18.02
CA VAL A 173 13.81 5.33 17.28
C VAL A 173 13.73 6.67 18.03
N GLU A 174 12.58 6.95 18.66
CA GLU A 174 12.38 8.11 19.55
C GLU A 174 13.20 7.98 20.85
N GLU A 175 13.24 6.81 21.50
CA GLU A 175 14.11 6.50 22.64
C GLU A 175 15.60 6.60 22.29
N ALA A 176 15.98 6.24 21.05
CA ALA A 176 17.31 6.49 20.52
C ALA A 176 17.59 7.99 20.25
N GLY A 177 16.66 8.89 20.55
CA GLY A 177 16.80 10.34 20.41
C GLY A 177 16.74 10.82 18.96
N VAL A 178 16.13 10.02 18.07
CA VAL A 178 16.00 10.34 16.64
C VAL A 178 14.53 10.59 16.33
N LEU A 179 14.19 11.80 15.91
CA LEU A 179 12.84 12.12 15.45
C LEU A 179 12.75 11.94 13.93
N LEU A 180 11.69 11.29 13.46
CA LEU A 180 11.33 11.19 12.05
C LEU A 180 10.58 12.45 11.62
N HIS A 181 10.86 12.99 10.44
CA HIS A 181 10.18 14.18 9.91
C HIS A 181 9.68 14.02 8.46
N GLY A 182 8.50 14.56 8.16
CA GLY A 182 7.98 14.62 6.78
C GLY A 182 7.71 13.26 6.14
N GLU A 183 8.53 12.87 5.16
CA GLU A 183 8.45 11.57 4.47
C GLU A 183 9.43 10.51 5.03
N ASP A 184 10.17 10.83 6.10
CA ASP A 184 11.13 9.93 6.75
C ASP A 184 10.50 8.59 7.13
N THR A 185 11.31 7.54 7.09
CA THR A 185 10.85 6.18 7.35
C THR A 185 11.98 5.30 7.89
N THR A 186 11.65 4.11 8.34
CA THR A 186 12.61 3.11 8.87
C THR A 186 12.78 1.95 7.90
N SER A 187 13.87 1.19 8.04
CA SER A 187 14.17 0.00 7.21
C SER A 187 13.19 -1.17 7.39
N VAL A 188 12.35 -1.08 8.42
CA VAL A 188 11.18 -1.93 8.72
C VAL A 188 9.99 -1.02 9.05
N PRO A 189 8.74 -1.49 9.02
CA PRO A 189 7.58 -0.65 9.36
C PRO A 189 7.69 -0.07 10.78
N ALA A 190 7.40 1.22 10.94
CA ALA A 190 7.58 1.95 12.19
C ALA A 190 6.63 1.44 13.30
N ASP A 191 5.46 0.94 12.92
CA ASP A 191 4.46 0.28 13.75
C ASP A 191 4.79 -1.19 14.09
N SER A 192 5.77 -1.79 13.43
CA SER A 192 6.13 -3.20 13.67
C SER A 192 6.83 -3.41 15.01
N PHE A 193 6.65 -4.61 15.59
CA PHE A 193 7.23 -4.96 16.87
C PHE A 193 8.76 -5.19 16.76
N PRO A 194 9.59 -4.49 17.56
CA PRO A 194 11.04 -4.61 17.51
C PRO A 194 11.54 -5.95 18.07
N ARG A 195 12.55 -6.55 17.40
CA ARG A 195 13.20 -7.80 17.80
C ARG A 195 14.49 -7.55 18.56
N ASP A 196 14.88 -8.46 19.45
CA ASP A 196 16.18 -8.39 20.12
C ASP A 196 17.33 -8.58 19.11
N GLY A 197 18.42 -7.83 19.31
CA GLY A 197 19.56 -7.75 18.39
C GLY A 197 19.27 -7.06 17.05
N GLN A 198 18.06 -6.53 16.82
CA GLN A 198 17.69 -5.93 15.53
C GLN A 198 18.47 -4.64 15.25
N THR A 199 18.80 -4.42 13.98
CA THR A 199 19.25 -3.11 13.49
C THR A 199 18.13 -2.45 12.70
N VAL A 200 17.79 -1.21 13.06
CA VAL A 200 16.80 -0.36 12.40
C VAL A 200 17.53 0.82 11.77
N THR A 201 17.46 0.97 10.46
CA THR A 201 18.05 2.12 9.77
C THR A 201 16.98 3.18 9.52
N VAL A 202 17.22 4.40 10.00
CA VAL A 202 16.43 5.58 9.64
C VAL A 202 16.82 6.03 8.24
N LEU A 203 15.80 6.22 7.41
CA LEU A 203 15.90 6.67 6.03
C LEU A 203 15.36 8.10 6.01
N ARG A 204 16.27 9.07 5.91
CA ARG A 204 15.93 10.49 5.73
C ARG A 204 15.42 10.70 4.31
N VAL A 205 14.24 11.30 4.19
CA VAL A 205 13.55 11.44 2.91
C VAL A 205 13.17 12.89 2.65
N THR A 206 13.55 13.38 1.47
CA THR A 206 13.02 14.63 0.93
C THR A 206 12.36 14.41 -0.43
N GLY A 207 11.09 14.83 -0.54
CA GLY A 207 10.34 14.90 -1.78
C GLY A 207 10.51 16.25 -2.46
N SER A 208 10.61 16.27 -3.80
CA SER A 208 10.59 17.50 -4.59
C SER A 208 9.95 17.26 -5.96
N LYS A 209 9.56 18.34 -6.65
CA LYS A 209 8.98 18.26 -7.99
C LYS A 209 9.93 18.87 -9.02
N GLU A 210 10.27 18.11 -10.05
CA GLU A 210 10.83 18.66 -11.29
C GLU A 210 9.67 19.04 -12.20
N VAL A 211 9.82 20.16 -12.91
CA VAL A 211 8.91 20.58 -13.97
C VAL A 211 9.74 20.71 -15.24
N ARG A 212 9.35 20.00 -16.29
CA ARG A 212 9.92 20.12 -17.63
C ARG A 212 8.82 20.55 -18.59
N GLU A 213 9.14 21.42 -19.53
CA GLU A 213 8.23 21.79 -20.60
C GLU A 213 8.76 21.24 -21.92
N GLU A 214 7.87 20.62 -22.69
CA GLU A 214 8.15 19.99 -23.99
C GLU A 214 7.20 20.54 -25.04
N GLU A 215 7.69 20.77 -26.25
CA GLU A 215 6.88 21.26 -27.35
C GLU A 215 5.94 20.15 -27.89
N ILE A 216 4.72 20.55 -28.23
CA ILE A 216 3.76 19.71 -28.96
C ILE A 216 3.80 20.17 -30.43
N PRO A 217 4.24 19.34 -31.39
CA PRO A 217 4.30 19.74 -32.79
C PRO A 217 2.89 20.02 -33.34
N PHE A 218 2.74 21.08 -34.12
CA PHE A 218 1.49 21.41 -34.78
C PHE A 218 1.25 20.56 -36.03
N LYS A 219 -0.03 20.42 -36.41
CA LYS A 219 -0.43 19.76 -37.65
C LYS A 219 -0.59 20.79 -38.77
N VAL A 220 -0.31 20.39 -40.01
CA VAL A 220 -0.66 21.17 -41.20
C VAL A 220 -2.05 20.75 -41.66
N GLN A 221 -2.96 21.70 -41.77
CA GLN A 221 -4.28 21.56 -42.39
C GLN A 221 -4.22 22.19 -43.78
N ARG A 222 -4.85 21.53 -44.75
CA ARG A 222 -4.90 21.97 -46.15
C ARG A 222 -6.35 22.21 -46.52
N GLU A 223 -6.64 23.39 -47.04
CA GLU A 223 -8.00 23.83 -47.36
C GLU A 223 -8.05 24.32 -48.81
N ASP A 224 -9.03 23.86 -49.58
CA ASP A 224 -9.18 24.20 -50.99
C ASP A 224 -9.70 25.63 -51.19
N ASP A 225 -9.08 26.38 -52.10
CA ASP A 225 -9.37 27.78 -52.38
C ASP A 225 -9.72 27.99 -53.88
N PRO A 226 -10.98 28.30 -54.23
CA PRO A 226 -11.41 28.53 -55.61
C PRO A 226 -11.11 29.96 -56.12
N GLY A 227 -10.49 30.81 -55.30
CA GLY A 227 -9.91 32.09 -55.71
C GLY A 227 -8.48 31.95 -56.23
N LEU A 228 -7.68 31.06 -55.61
CA LEU A 228 -6.30 30.74 -55.97
C LEU A 228 -6.21 29.74 -57.15
N PHE A 229 -5.26 29.97 -58.06
CA PHE A 229 -5.05 29.09 -59.23
C PHE A 229 -4.48 27.74 -58.84
N LYS A 230 -4.95 26.67 -59.52
CA LYS A 230 -4.48 25.30 -59.34
C LYS A 230 -2.95 25.21 -59.40
N GLY A 231 -2.35 24.59 -58.38
CA GLY A 231 -0.89 24.52 -58.19
C GLY A 231 -0.29 25.63 -57.32
N THR A 232 -1.08 26.65 -56.94
CA THR A 232 -0.67 27.66 -55.97
C THR A 232 -0.92 27.15 -54.54
N GLU A 233 0.06 27.28 -53.65
CA GLU A 233 -0.12 27.08 -52.21
C GLU A 233 0.26 28.36 -51.46
N VAL A 234 -0.55 28.75 -50.47
CA VAL A 234 -0.33 29.93 -49.62
C VAL A 234 -0.53 29.56 -48.16
N VAL A 235 0.39 29.94 -47.28
CA VAL A 235 0.19 29.84 -45.83
C VAL A 235 -0.73 30.97 -45.38
N ASP A 236 -1.97 30.64 -45.06
CA ASP A 236 -3.02 31.55 -44.61
C ASP A 236 -2.95 31.80 -43.10
N ARG A 237 -2.61 30.75 -42.33
CA ARG A 237 -2.30 30.83 -40.90
C ARG A 237 -1.04 30.04 -40.60
N VAL A 238 0.00 30.69 -40.07
CA VAL A 238 1.22 30.04 -39.58
C VAL A 238 0.88 29.20 -38.34
N GLY A 239 1.38 27.97 -38.28
CA GLY A 239 1.19 27.07 -37.14
C GLY A 239 2.03 27.47 -35.93
N GLN A 240 1.58 27.11 -34.73
CA GLN A 240 2.31 27.38 -33.48
C GLN A 240 2.43 26.10 -32.66
N PRO A 241 3.63 25.71 -32.18
CA PRO A 241 3.77 24.55 -31.34
C PRO A 241 3.02 24.76 -30.01
N GLY A 242 2.37 23.69 -29.55
CA GLY A 242 1.83 23.63 -28.20
C GLY A 242 2.94 23.46 -27.17
N VAL A 243 2.60 23.50 -25.90
CA VAL A 243 3.52 23.22 -24.79
C VAL A 243 2.83 22.28 -23.82
N ARG A 244 3.43 21.12 -23.56
CA ARG A 244 3.06 20.27 -22.42
C ARG A 244 4.06 20.45 -21.28
N ARG A 245 3.53 20.53 -20.07
CA ARG A 245 4.27 20.52 -18.82
C ARG A 245 4.25 19.11 -18.24
N ILE A 246 5.42 18.53 -18.06
CA ILE A 246 5.62 17.23 -17.44
C ILE A 246 6.16 17.45 -16.03
N THR A 247 5.40 17.03 -15.03
CA THR A 247 5.80 17.11 -13.63
C THR A 247 6.32 15.75 -13.17
N TYR A 248 7.54 15.72 -12.65
CA TYR A 248 8.14 14.53 -12.06
C TYR A 248 8.25 14.68 -10.54
N SER A 249 7.92 13.63 -9.79
CA SER A 249 8.32 13.55 -8.38
C SER A 249 9.72 12.94 -8.28
N LEU A 250 10.63 13.69 -7.65
CA LEU A 250 11.89 13.16 -7.15
C LEU A 250 11.73 12.82 -5.67
N ARG A 251 12.32 11.70 -5.25
CA ARG A 251 12.52 11.36 -3.84
C ARG A 251 14.03 11.20 -3.63
N ILE A 252 14.57 11.83 -2.61
CA ILE A 252 15.96 11.65 -2.17
C ILE A 252 15.90 10.84 -0.89
N VAL A 253 16.70 9.78 -0.79
CA VAL A 253 16.75 8.89 0.37
C VAL A 253 18.20 8.81 0.85
N ASN A 254 18.49 9.23 2.08
CA ASN A 254 19.85 9.35 2.63
C ASN A 254 20.83 10.06 1.66
N GLY A 255 20.39 11.18 1.07
CA GLY A 255 21.14 11.95 0.08
C GLY A 255 21.14 11.38 -1.35
N VAL A 256 20.76 10.12 -1.55
CA VAL A 256 20.75 9.46 -2.86
C VAL A 256 19.45 9.76 -3.61
N ARG A 257 19.56 10.48 -4.73
CA ARG A 257 18.44 10.75 -5.66
C ARG A 257 17.92 9.45 -6.26
N GLN A 258 16.65 9.14 -6.02
CA GLN A 258 15.97 8.00 -6.64
C GLN A 258 15.55 8.35 -8.07
N LYS A 259 15.25 7.32 -8.89
CA LYS A 259 14.75 7.50 -10.26
C LYS A 259 13.45 8.35 -10.24
N PRO A 260 13.38 9.48 -10.95
CA PRO A 260 12.18 10.32 -11.01
C PRO A 260 10.96 9.52 -11.50
N ARG A 261 9.80 9.75 -10.88
CA ARG A 261 8.52 9.16 -11.28
C ARG A 261 7.67 10.24 -11.93
N LEU A 262 6.92 9.89 -12.98
CA LEU A 262 5.96 10.80 -13.58
C LEU A 262 4.81 11.06 -12.58
N ALA A 263 4.61 12.32 -12.20
CA ALA A 263 3.52 12.73 -11.33
C ALA A 263 2.31 13.29 -12.10
N GLY A 264 2.52 13.82 -13.32
CA GLY A 264 1.44 14.23 -14.20
C GLY A 264 1.92 14.94 -15.47
N THR A 265 1.01 15.08 -16.44
CA THR A 265 1.20 15.84 -17.69
C THR A 265 0.04 16.78 -17.92
N GLU A 266 0.33 18.05 -18.18
CA GLU A 266 -0.64 19.14 -18.40
C GLU A 266 -0.35 19.78 -19.78
N VAL A 267 -1.37 20.09 -20.58
CA VAL A 267 -1.20 20.92 -21.79
C VAL A 267 -1.38 22.38 -21.39
N VAL A 268 -0.30 23.14 -21.40
CA VAL A 268 -0.27 24.57 -21.02
C VAL A 268 -0.68 25.45 -22.20
N ARG A 269 -0.37 25.01 -23.43
CA ARG A 269 -0.79 25.63 -24.68
C ARG A 269 -1.10 24.55 -25.71
N GLU A 270 -2.30 24.55 -26.28
CA GLU A 270 -2.64 23.68 -27.39
C GLU A 270 -1.88 24.09 -28.68
N PRO A 271 -1.44 23.14 -29.53
CA PRO A 271 -0.79 23.45 -30.79
C PRO A 271 -1.80 24.03 -31.80
N GLN A 272 -1.50 25.21 -32.36
CA GLN A 272 -2.34 25.82 -33.39
C GLN A 272 -1.95 25.27 -34.77
N PRO A 273 -2.89 24.73 -35.57
CA PRO A 273 -2.58 24.15 -36.86
C PRO A 273 -2.20 25.23 -37.88
N GLN A 274 -1.17 24.93 -38.69
CA GLN A 274 -0.86 25.73 -39.87
C GLN A 274 -1.93 25.47 -40.93
N VAL A 275 -2.57 26.52 -41.46
CA VAL A 275 -3.50 26.41 -42.59
C VAL A 275 -2.77 26.81 -43.87
N VAL A 276 -2.79 25.89 -44.84
CA VAL A 276 -2.31 26.12 -46.20
C VAL A 276 -3.51 26.10 -47.14
N LYS A 277 -3.77 27.22 -47.81
CA LYS A 277 -4.76 27.32 -48.88
C LYS A 277 -4.16 26.73 -50.15
N VAL A 278 -4.87 25.76 -50.73
CA VAL A 278 -4.47 25.05 -51.95
C VAL A 278 -5.39 25.51 -53.08
N GLY A 279 -4.82 26.11 -54.12
CA GLY A 279 -5.61 26.61 -55.24
C GLY A 279 -6.34 25.48 -55.97
N THR A 280 -7.65 25.66 -56.19
CA THR A 280 -8.48 24.77 -57.00
C THR A 280 -9.04 25.44 -58.25
N LYS A 281 -8.92 26.76 -58.38
CA LYS A 281 -9.40 27.51 -59.54
C LYS A 281 -8.70 27.02 -60.81
N PRO A 282 -9.44 26.62 -61.86
CA PRO A 282 -8.82 26.24 -63.12
C PRO A 282 -8.04 27.43 -63.69
N LEU A 283 -6.85 27.15 -64.20
CA LEU A 283 -6.12 28.10 -65.02
C LEU A 283 -6.96 28.41 -66.27
N PRO A 284 -7.11 29.69 -66.67
CA PRO A 284 -7.92 30.05 -67.84
C PRO A 284 -7.33 29.40 -69.10
N THR A 285 -8.13 28.62 -69.82
CA THR A 285 -7.71 27.93 -71.05
C THR A 285 -7.65 28.87 -72.26
N SER A 286 -8.30 30.03 -72.16
CA SER A 286 -8.38 31.06 -73.20
C SER A 286 -7.58 32.32 -72.86
N VAL A 287 -7.04 32.96 -73.90
CA VAL A 287 -6.42 34.28 -73.87
C VAL A 287 -6.81 35.03 -75.15
N ARG A 288 -7.75 35.97 -75.01
CA ARG A 288 -8.32 36.74 -76.12
C ARG A 288 -7.23 37.33 -77.03
N GLY A 289 -7.27 36.99 -78.32
CA GLY A 289 -6.27 37.38 -79.32
C GLY A 289 -5.16 36.35 -79.58
N ALA A 290 -5.22 35.19 -78.93
CA ALA A 290 -4.27 34.09 -79.13
C ALA A 290 -4.92 32.69 -79.18
N ASP A 291 -6.25 32.58 -79.14
CA ASP A 291 -6.92 31.29 -78.97
C ASP A 291 -7.00 30.43 -80.24
N ASP A 292 -7.22 31.06 -81.40
CA ASP A 292 -7.40 30.39 -82.69
C ASP A 292 -6.08 30.02 -83.40
N LEU A 293 -4.94 30.13 -82.70
CA LEU A 293 -3.61 29.85 -83.24
C LEU A 293 -3.22 28.37 -83.09
N ASN A 294 -2.37 27.89 -84.00
CA ASN A 294 -1.87 26.52 -84.03
C ASN A 294 -0.76 26.28 -82.98
N TRP A 295 -1.15 26.32 -81.71
CA TRP A 295 -0.28 26.04 -80.55
C TRP A 295 0.35 24.65 -80.58
N LYS A 296 -0.31 23.66 -81.21
CA LYS A 296 0.23 22.32 -81.42
C LYS A 296 1.38 22.34 -82.43
N GLY A 297 1.24 23.06 -83.54
CA GLY A 297 2.30 23.26 -84.54
C GLY A 297 3.53 23.97 -83.96
N LEU A 298 3.32 24.99 -83.12
CA LEU A 298 4.41 25.64 -82.40
C LEU A 298 5.11 24.64 -81.44
N ALA A 299 4.37 23.96 -80.56
CA ALA A 299 4.96 23.05 -79.58
C ALA A 299 5.67 21.83 -80.22
N ALA A 300 5.14 21.33 -81.34
CA ALA A 300 5.77 20.27 -82.12
C ALA A 300 7.12 20.70 -82.72
N CYS A 301 7.27 21.98 -83.07
CA CYS A 301 8.50 22.55 -83.60
C CYS A 301 9.51 22.91 -82.49
N GLU A 302 9.06 23.52 -81.40
CA GLU A 302 9.92 23.97 -80.29
C GLU A 302 10.44 22.81 -79.43
N SER A 303 9.61 21.81 -79.09
CA SER A 303 10.01 20.73 -78.17
C SER A 303 9.76 19.30 -78.67
N GLY A 304 9.12 19.15 -79.84
CA GLY A 304 8.54 17.88 -80.27
C GLY A 304 7.23 17.55 -79.54
N GLY A 305 6.53 18.55 -78.98
CA GLY A 305 5.28 18.37 -78.25
C GLY A 305 5.45 17.74 -76.86
N ARG A 306 6.65 17.81 -76.27
CA ARG A 306 6.99 17.22 -74.97
C ARG A 306 6.93 18.29 -73.85
N PRO A 307 6.06 18.15 -72.82
CA PRO A 307 5.95 19.13 -71.74
C PRO A 307 7.15 19.19 -70.79
N HIS A 308 7.95 18.12 -70.71
CA HIS A 308 9.13 18.04 -69.83
C HIS A 308 10.45 18.15 -70.62
N ALA A 309 10.40 18.73 -71.83
CA ALA A 309 11.61 18.99 -72.62
C ALA A 309 12.38 20.18 -72.03
N VAL A 310 13.71 20.04 -71.98
CA VAL A 310 14.67 21.07 -71.58
C VAL A 310 15.75 21.13 -72.65
N ASP A 311 16.21 22.32 -73.00
CA ASP A 311 17.26 22.51 -74.00
C ASP A 311 18.64 22.05 -73.49
N PRO A 312 19.63 21.78 -74.37
CA PRO A 312 20.96 21.32 -73.95
C PRO A 312 21.73 22.26 -73.01
N SER A 313 21.37 23.54 -72.92
CA SER A 313 21.95 24.50 -71.97
C SER A 313 21.25 24.56 -70.61
N GLY A 314 20.05 23.97 -70.48
CA GLY A 314 19.23 24.07 -69.27
C GLY A 314 18.58 25.45 -69.04
N THR A 315 18.54 26.31 -70.06
CA THR A 315 18.02 27.69 -69.96
C THR A 315 16.53 27.76 -70.30
N TYR A 316 16.09 26.92 -71.25
CA TYR A 316 14.75 26.93 -71.84
C TYR A 316 14.05 25.59 -71.59
N GLY A 317 12.75 25.65 -71.24
CA GLY A 317 11.98 24.46 -70.89
C GLY A 317 10.52 24.49 -71.33
N GLY A 318 9.92 23.30 -71.33
CA GLY A 318 8.51 23.07 -71.67
C GLY A 318 8.20 23.00 -73.17
N LEU A 319 6.92 22.82 -73.48
CA LEU A 319 6.32 22.76 -74.82
C LEU A 319 6.76 23.92 -75.74
N TYR A 320 7.04 25.09 -75.17
CA TYR A 320 7.30 26.33 -75.90
C TYR A 320 8.70 26.90 -75.63
N GLN A 321 9.61 26.07 -75.10
CA GLN A 321 11.00 26.39 -74.78
C GLN A 321 11.15 27.80 -74.18
N LEU A 322 10.49 28.03 -73.05
CA LEU A 322 10.49 29.33 -72.38
C LEU A 322 11.68 29.43 -71.41
N GLU A 323 12.32 30.59 -71.38
CA GLU A 323 13.32 30.94 -70.38
C GLU A 323 12.64 31.09 -69.00
N SER A 324 13.25 30.59 -67.93
CA SER A 324 12.67 30.62 -66.57
C SER A 324 12.30 32.02 -66.06
N ARG A 325 13.04 33.08 -66.42
CA ARG A 325 12.66 34.47 -66.05
C ARG A 325 11.45 34.94 -66.85
N THR A 326 11.41 34.65 -68.15
CA THR A 326 10.26 34.93 -69.01
C THR A 326 9.00 34.19 -68.51
N TRP A 327 9.11 32.91 -68.15
CA TRP A 327 8.06 32.11 -67.49
C TRP A 327 7.50 32.80 -66.24
N GLN A 328 8.39 33.24 -65.34
CA GLN A 328 8.02 33.93 -64.09
C GLN A 328 7.38 35.32 -64.37
N SER A 329 7.85 36.04 -65.40
CA SER A 329 7.24 37.32 -65.83
C SER A 329 5.80 37.19 -66.39
N LEU A 330 5.40 35.97 -66.75
CA LEU A 330 4.05 35.60 -67.18
C LEU A 330 3.20 35.09 -66.00
N GLY A 331 3.78 35.10 -64.80
CA GLY A 331 3.20 34.70 -63.52
C GLY A 331 3.22 33.20 -63.25
N GLY A 332 4.09 32.43 -63.92
CA GLY A 332 4.32 31.01 -63.64
C GLY A 332 5.29 30.82 -62.47
N SER A 333 5.11 29.75 -61.70
CA SER A 333 6.00 29.35 -60.59
C SER A 333 7.01 28.29 -61.03
N GLY A 334 8.15 28.19 -60.34
CA GLY A 334 9.19 27.20 -60.67
C GLY A 334 9.81 27.41 -62.06
N ARG A 335 10.02 26.31 -62.78
CA ARG A 335 10.48 26.26 -64.18
C ARG A 335 9.32 25.81 -65.10
N PRO A 336 9.31 26.21 -66.38
CA PRO A 336 8.21 25.86 -67.30
C PRO A 336 8.03 24.35 -67.51
N GLU A 337 9.10 23.56 -67.52
CA GLU A 337 9.07 22.10 -67.70
C GLU A 337 8.47 21.33 -66.52
N ASP A 338 8.40 21.94 -65.33
CA ASP A 338 7.81 21.35 -64.12
C ASP A 338 6.27 21.56 -64.06
N ALA A 339 5.74 22.46 -64.90
CA ALA A 339 4.32 22.85 -64.90
C ALA A 339 3.48 22.00 -65.87
N SER A 340 2.14 22.04 -65.71
CA SER A 340 1.23 21.30 -66.60
C SER A 340 1.25 21.83 -68.04
N ALA A 341 0.96 20.98 -69.02
CA ALA A 341 0.90 21.34 -70.44
C ALA A 341 -0.10 22.49 -70.72
N GLU A 342 -1.20 22.50 -69.98
CA GLU A 342 -2.25 23.53 -70.01
C GLU A 342 -1.71 24.87 -69.49
N GLU A 343 -0.93 24.87 -68.40
CA GLU A 343 -0.29 26.09 -67.91
C GLU A 343 0.78 26.59 -68.87
N GLN A 344 1.62 25.69 -69.39
CA GLN A 344 2.64 26.00 -70.38
C GLN A 344 2.02 26.72 -71.59
N THR A 345 0.89 26.19 -72.09
CA THR A 345 0.12 26.80 -73.19
C THR A 345 -0.50 28.14 -72.80
N LEU A 346 -1.04 28.28 -71.57
CA LEU A 346 -1.56 29.56 -71.08
C LEU A 346 -0.46 30.64 -70.99
N ARG A 347 0.73 30.33 -70.45
CA ARG A 347 1.81 31.33 -70.36
C ARG A 347 2.34 31.69 -71.76
N ALA A 348 2.46 30.73 -72.67
CA ALA A 348 2.81 30.99 -74.06
C ALA A 348 1.77 31.88 -74.78
N LYS A 349 0.47 31.60 -74.63
CA LYS A 349 -0.61 32.49 -75.11
C LYS A 349 -0.48 33.92 -74.56
N LYS A 350 -0.25 34.09 -73.25
CA LYS A 350 0.00 35.40 -72.61
C LYS A 350 1.23 36.11 -73.18
N LEU A 351 2.27 35.36 -73.54
CA LEU A 351 3.51 35.90 -74.11
C LEU A 351 3.29 36.40 -75.55
N TYR A 352 2.55 35.64 -76.36
CA TYR A 352 2.18 36.06 -77.72
C TYR A 352 1.35 37.35 -77.71
N VAL A 353 0.35 37.48 -76.83
CA VAL A 353 -0.42 38.73 -76.71
C VAL A 353 0.44 39.93 -76.28
N ARG A 354 1.61 39.71 -75.66
CA ARG A 354 2.57 40.77 -75.29
C ARG A 354 3.65 41.07 -76.33
N ARG A 355 4.03 40.12 -77.19
CA ARG A 355 5.23 40.19 -78.07
C ARG A 355 5.04 39.64 -79.49
N GLY A 356 3.84 39.21 -79.85
CA GLY A 356 3.58 38.43 -81.06
C GLY A 356 4.40 37.13 -81.10
N ALA A 357 4.73 36.67 -82.31
CA ALA A 357 5.56 35.49 -82.51
C ALA A 357 7.06 35.69 -82.23
N SER A 358 7.51 36.92 -81.90
CA SER A 358 8.95 37.25 -81.78
C SER A 358 9.78 36.44 -80.76
N PRO A 359 9.22 35.86 -79.67
CA PRO A 359 9.96 34.97 -78.78
C PRO A 359 10.29 33.60 -79.40
N TRP A 360 9.67 33.24 -80.52
CA TRP A 360 9.85 31.98 -81.24
C TRP A 360 10.34 32.27 -82.67
N PRO A 361 11.58 32.77 -82.85
CA PRO A 361 12.03 33.31 -84.14
C PRO A 361 12.06 32.29 -85.28
N HIS A 362 12.13 30.99 -84.97
CA HIS A 362 12.16 29.91 -85.96
C HIS A 362 10.82 29.19 -86.10
N CYS A 363 10.14 28.86 -84.99
CA CYS A 363 8.88 28.13 -85.04
C CYS A 363 7.62 29.01 -84.99
N GLY A 364 7.73 30.31 -84.73
CA GLY A 364 6.59 31.22 -84.57
C GLY A 364 5.64 31.28 -85.77
N ALA A 365 6.14 31.01 -86.98
CA ALA A 365 5.32 30.87 -88.18
C ALA A 365 4.27 29.75 -88.06
N ARG A 366 4.59 28.66 -87.33
CA ARG A 366 3.71 27.50 -87.10
C ARG A 366 2.43 27.84 -86.33
N LEU A 367 2.32 29.02 -85.72
CA LEU A 367 1.09 29.49 -85.09
C LEU A 367 -0.02 29.81 -86.11
N HIS A 368 0.31 30.00 -87.38
CA HIS A 368 -0.63 30.39 -88.44
C HIS A 368 -0.86 29.31 -89.52
N GLY A 369 -0.13 28.19 -89.44
CA GLY A 369 -0.17 27.08 -90.40
C GLY A 369 1.15 26.33 -90.45
#